data_AF-A0A2V9MZB6-F1
#
_entry.id   AF-A0A2V9MZB6-F1
#
_cell.length_a   1.000
_cell.length_b   1.000
_cell.length_c   1.000
_cell.angle_alpha   90.00
_cell.angle_beta   90.00
_cell.angle_gamma   90.00
#
_symmetry.space_group_name_H-M   'P 1'
#
loop_
_entity.id
_entity.type
_entity.pdbx_description
1 polymer ?
#
loop_
_entity_poly.entity_id
_entity_poly.type
_entity_poly.pdbx_seq_one_letter_code
_entity_poly.pdbx_strand_id
1 'polypeptide(L)'
;LNALLESGIIQTVRQLKGTLEDSFFHPGVLATIAPYNATFGSKFDELFRAATKEIKDFAGELEDQGGTILGSVDGVDVTVDHVKAMDEDNLLKLDYGHALDKFRRVSKLKQTLEQKPPMKRGSKQAKLASAPKPAVKIPSAVVVRPPFNLKAMRKEVTPQQVASEETKLLKVEESVRIFVRVADPKFRQVVPMRFFNLTLTPAEADAYCADYLEEKSLRAGVARVLLRLVAVTARLITELEELKRANNSPSLWKLHADSLVTLLEIGSKATENSDRVCTLASQRGHRQQRLQQHCRTHADGIG
;
A
#
# COMPACT_ATOMS: atom_id res chain seq x y z
N LEU A 1 -23.65 8.49 9.13
CA LEU A 1 -22.47 8.63 10.01
C LEU A 1 -21.95 7.29 10.54
N ASN A 2 -22.80 6.47 11.19
CA ASN A 2 -22.42 5.14 11.71
C ASN A 2 -21.78 4.24 10.64
N ALA A 3 -22.35 4.18 9.44
CA ALA A 3 -21.77 3.40 8.32
C ALA A 3 -20.34 3.83 7.95
N LEU A 4 -20.00 5.12 8.04
CA LEU A 4 -18.66 5.62 7.72
C LEU A 4 -17.65 5.33 8.85
N LEU A 5 -18.09 5.39 10.10
CA LEU A 5 -17.27 5.03 11.27
C LEU A 5 -17.07 3.51 11.39
N GLU A 6 -18.09 2.72 11.07
CA GLU A 6 -18.07 1.25 11.08
C GLU A 6 -17.32 0.67 9.86
N SER A 7 -17.27 1.39 8.73
CA SER A 7 -16.56 0.94 7.53
C SER A 7 -15.04 0.78 7.73
N GLY A 8 -14.47 1.35 8.80
CA GLY A 8 -13.04 1.33 9.05
C GLY A 8 -12.21 2.15 8.03
N ILE A 9 -12.84 2.82 7.07
CA ILE A 9 -12.18 3.55 5.97
C ILE A 9 -11.11 4.51 6.50
N ILE A 10 -11.36 5.19 7.61
CA ILE A 10 -10.42 6.15 8.20
C ILE A 10 -9.16 5.44 8.74
N GLN A 11 -9.33 4.26 9.35
CA GLN A 11 -8.21 3.43 9.79
C GLN A 11 -7.45 2.85 8.59
N THR A 12 -8.15 2.43 7.54
CA THR A 12 -7.54 1.94 6.31
C THR A 12 -6.73 3.03 5.60
N VAL A 13 -7.25 4.25 5.49
CA VAL A 13 -6.55 5.39 4.87
C VAL A 13 -5.33 5.80 5.69
N ARG A 14 -5.43 5.82 7.04
CA ARG A 14 -4.27 6.07 7.90
C ARG A 14 -3.21 4.97 7.79
N GLN A 15 -3.62 3.71 7.70
CA GLN A 15 -2.72 2.60 7.45
C GLN A 15 -2.06 2.74 6.08
N LEU A 16 -2.81 3.12 5.05
CA LEU A 16 -2.28 3.34 3.69
C LEU A 16 -1.24 4.45 3.66
N LYS A 17 -1.54 5.59 4.31
CA LYS A 17 -0.62 6.72 4.45
C LYS A 17 0.63 6.33 5.23
N GLY A 18 0.47 5.54 6.30
CA GLY A 18 1.57 5.03 7.11
C GLY A 18 2.41 3.95 6.42
N THR A 19 1.85 3.20 5.46
CA THR A 19 2.59 2.19 4.69
C THR A 19 3.34 2.79 3.51
N LEU A 20 2.85 3.89 2.94
CA LEU A 20 3.47 4.56 1.82
C LEU A 20 4.56 5.58 2.24
N GLU A 21 4.58 6.00 3.51
CA GLU A 21 5.58 6.93 4.10
C GLU A 21 5.98 8.06 3.12
N ASP A 22 7.27 8.19 2.78
CA ASP A 22 7.79 9.25 1.91
C ASP A 22 7.28 9.17 0.47
N SER A 23 6.89 7.97 0.00
CA SER A 23 6.35 7.79 -1.35
C SER A 23 4.94 8.37 -1.49
N PHE A 24 4.22 8.55 -0.39
CA PHE A 24 2.92 9.24 -0.39
C PHE A 24 3.07 10.73 -0.72
N PHE A 25 4.20 11.33 -0.35
CA PHE A 25 4.49 12.74 -0.57
C PHE A 25 5.11 13.03 -1.94
N HIS A 26 5.22 12.02 -2.81
CA HIS A 26 5.66 12.24 -4.16
C HIS A 26 4.67 13.14 -4.92
N PRO A 27 5.11 14.19 -5.62
CA PRO A 27 4.23 15.19 -6.22
C PRO A 27 3.20 14.60 -7.20
N GLY A 28 3.55 13.54 -7.94
CA GLY A 28 2.60 12.84 -8.82
C GLY A 28 1.46 12.11 -8.08
N VAL A 29 1.75 11.55 -6.90
CA VAL A 29 0.75 10.89 -6.04
C VAL A 29 -0.15 11.95 -5.39
N LEU A 30 0.44 13.04 -4.88
CA LEU A 30 -0.31 14.16 -4.32
C LEU A 30 -1.23 14.82 -5.35
N ALA A 31 -0.76 15.02 -6.58
CA ALA A 31 -1.59 15.57 -7.66
C ALA A 31 -2.81 14.67 -7.97
N THR A 32 -2.62 13.35 -7.89
CA THR A 32 -3.70 12.39 -8.13
C THR A 32 -4.68 12.30 -6.96
N ILE A 33 -4.20 12.44 -5.72
CA ILE A 33 -5.01 12.31 -4.50
C ILE A 33 -5.67 13.63 -4.09
N ALA A 34 -5.14 14.79 -4.50
CA ALA A 34 -5.66 16.11 -4.14
C ALA A 34 -7.17 16.29 -4.43
N PRO A 35 -7.72 15.88 -5.60
CA PRO A 35 -9.16 15.96 -5.87
C PRO A 35 -10.00 15.08 -4.94
N TYR A 36 -9.48 13.89 -4.58
CA TYR A 36 -10.14 12.97 -3.65
C TYR A 36 -10.12 13.51 -2.22
N ASN A 37 -9.01 14.12 -1.79
CA ASN A 37 -8.94 14.75 -0.47
C ASN A 37 -9.88 15.94 -0.35
N ALA A 38 -9.99 16.78 -1.40
CA ALA A 38 -10.90 17.92 -1.41
C ALA A 38 -12.38 17.47 -1.34
N THR A 39 -12.76 16.47 -2.14
CA THR A 39 -14.13 15.92 -2.15
C THR A 39 -14.46 15.18 -0.85
N PHE A 40 -13.53 14.40 -0.31
CA PHE A 40 -13.69 13.74 0.98
C PHE A 40 -13.81 14.75 2.12
N GLY A 41 -12.96 15.79 2.15
CA GLY A 41 -13.03 16.86 3.15
C GLY A 41 -14.40 17.55 3.13
N SER A 42 -14.86 17.96 1.95
CA SER A 42 -16.19 18.59 1.80
C SER A 42 -17.33 17.68 2.29
N LYS A 43 -17.30 16.38 1.96
CA LYS A 43 -18.33 15.43 2.41
C LYS A 43 -18.25 15.18 3.91
N PHE A 44 -17.04 15.16 4.47
CA PHE A 44 -16.83 15.03 5.89
C PHE A 44 -17.38 16.25 6.63
N ASP A 45 -17.11 17.46 6.17
CA ASP A 45 -17.60 18.70 6.77
C ASP A 45 -19.14 18.76 6.77
N GLU A 46 -19.77 18.32 5.67
CA GLU A 46 -21.23 18.21 5.57
C GLU A 46 -21.80 17.23 6.61
N LEU A 47 -21.22 16.03 6.70
CA LEU A 47 -21.64 15.01 7.66
C LEU A 47 -21.35 15.43 9.11
N PHE A 48 -20.26 16.17 9.33
CA PHE A 48 -19.87 16.73 10.60
C PHE A 48 -20.93 17.73 11.08
N ARG A 49 -21.27 18.71 10.24
CA ARG A 49 -22.29 19.73 10.56
C ARG A 49 -23.65 19.11 10.82
N ALA A 50 -24.06 18.13 10.00
CA ALA A 50 -25.31 17.41 10.20
C ALA A 50 -25.36 16.70 11.56
N ALA A 51 -24.27 16.02 11.94
CA ALA A 51 -24.17 15.34 13.23
C ALA A 51 -24.13 16.31 14.41
N THR A 52 -23.38 17.41 14.33
CA THR A 52 -23.34 18.43 15.38
C THR A 52 -24.70 19.07 15.60
N LYS A 53 -25.44 19.32 14.51
CA LYS A 53 -26.82 19.80 14.60
C LYS A 53 -27.73 18.81 15.32
N GLU A 54 -27.69 17.52 14.95
CA GLU A 54 -28.50 16.47 15.60
C GLU A 54 -28.20 16.36 17.11
N ILE A 55 -26.93 16.52 17.51
CA ILE A 55 -26.53 16.50 18.93
C ILE A 55 -27.03 17.74 19.67
N LYS A 56 -27.00 18.93 19.05
CA LYS A 56 -27.52 20.17 19.63
C LYS A 56 -29.04 20.14 19.77
N ASP A 57 -29.74 19.65 18.76
CA ASP A 57 -31.19 19.50 18.77
C ASP A 57 -31.61 18.53 19.91
N PHE A 58 -30.92 17.39 20.04
CA PHE A 58 -31.16 16.43 21.12
C PHE A 58 -30.84 17.00 22.52
N ALA A 59 -29.77 17.79 22.64
CA ALA A 59 -29.43 18.46 23.90
C ALA A 59 -30.52 19.47 24.33
N GLY A 60 -31.12 20.18 23.36
CA GLY A 60 -32.27 21.06 23.60
C GLY A 60 -33.52 20.29 24.04
N GLU A 61 -33.86 19.19 23.35
CA GLU A 61 -35.00 18.34 23.75
C GLU A 61 -34.85 17.75 25.15
N LEU A 62 -33.62 17.41 25.56
CA LEU A 62 -33.33 16.89 26.90
C LEU A 62 -33.47 17.95 27.99
N GLU A 63 -33.09 19.20 27.69
CA GLU A 63 -33.26 20.36 28.58
C GLU A 63 -34.74 20.73 28.75
N ASP A 64 -35.51 20.71 27.66
CA ASP A 64 -36.97 20.94 27.68
C ASP A 64 -37.70 19.88 28.54
N GLN A 65 -37.14 18.67 28.63
CA GLN A 65 -37.61 17.59 29.50
C GLN A 65 -37.06 17.64 30.93
N GLY A 66 -36.26 18.66 31.27
CA GLY A 66 -35.66 18.86 32.59
C GLY A 66 -34.45 17.99 32.91
N GLY A 67 -33.84 17.37 31.90
CA GLY A 67 -32.60 16.58 32.02
C GLY A 67 -31.35 17.46 31.90
N THR A 68 -30.35 17.22 32.73
CA THR A 68 -29.09 18.01 32.74
C THR A 68 -27.87 17.22 32.24
N ILE A 69 -27.99 15.89 32.15
CA ILE A 69 -26.87 14.97 31.85
C ILE A 69 -27.23 14.12 30.62
N LEU A 70 -26.45 14.25 29.55
CA LEU A 70 -26.59 13.46 28.32
C LEU A 70 -25.99 12.06 28.45
N GLY A 71 -24.93 11.91 29.27
CA GLY A 71 -24.31 10.62 29.63
C GLY A 71 -22.85 10.75 30.06
N SER A 72 -22.26 9.64 30.53
CA SER A 72 -20.84 9.59 30.95
C SER A 72 -20.02 8.85 29.89
N VAL A 73 -18.93 9.46 29.42
CA VAL A 73 -18.00 8.83 28.48
C VAL A 73 -16.56 8.97 28.97
N ASP A 74 -15.86 7.83 29.09
CA ASP A 74 -14.50 7.73 29.66
C ASP A 74 -14.36 8.37 31.06
N GLY A 75 -15.42 8.32 31.88
CA GLY A 75 -15.43 8.84 33.24
C GLY A 75 -15.69 10.35 33.37
N VAL A 76 -16.02 11.03 32.26
CA VAL A 76 -16.40 12.44 32.24
C VAL A 76 -17.88 12.58 31.86
N ASP A 77 -18.65 13.26 32.71
CA ASP A 77 -20.06 13.51 32.48
C ASP A 77 -20.23 14.65 31.47
N VAL A 78 -20.85 14.32 30.33
CA VAL A 78 -21.16 15.29 29.28
C VAL A 78 -22.51 15.90 29.62
N THR A 79 -22.49 17.17 30.05
CA THR A 79 -23.70 17.96 30.33
C THR A 79 -24.19 18.70 29.09
N VAL A 80 -25.44 19.15 29.11
CA VAL A 80 -26.06 19.95 28.04
C VAL A 80 -25.27 21.24 27.76
N ASP A 81 -24.73 21.87 28.82
CA ASP A 81 -23.90 23.08 28.70
C ASP A 81 -22.61 22.85 27.92
N HIS A 82 -22.00 21.66 28.06
CA HIS A 82 -20.80 21.31 27.29
C HIS A 82 -21.08 21.22 25.79
N VAL A 83 -22.27 20.75 25.40
CA VAL A 83 -22.68 20.63 23.99
C VAL A 83 -23.04 21.99 23.40
N LYS A 84 -23.70 22.86 24.17
CA LYS A 84 -24.00 24.24 23.75
C LYS A 84 -22.73 25.07 23.55
N ALA A 85 -21.72 24.84 24.39
CA ALA A 85 -20.40 25.49 24.28
C ALA A 85 -19.52 24.94 23.13
N MET A 86 -19.96 23.89 22.42
CA MET A 86 -19.23 23.38 21.25
C MET A 86 -19.39 24.29 20.05
N ASP A 87 -18.31 25.00 19.73
CA ASP A 87 -18.17 25.78 18.51
C ASP A 87 -17.77 24.87 17.33
N GLU A 88 -18.60 24.87 16.29
CA GLU A 88 -18.47 24.04 15.09
C GLU A 88 -17.19 24.36 14.32
N ASP A 89 -16.86 25.65 14.19
CA ASP A 89 -15.71 26.11 13.41
C ASP A 89 -14.39 25.84 14.14
N ASN A 90 -14.40 25.85 15.47
CA ASN A 90 -13.24 25.47 16.28
C ASN A 90 -13.06 23.94 16.37
N LEU A 91 -14.13 23.15 16.25
CA LEU A 91 -14.04 21.69 16.19
C LEU A 91 -13.52 21.18 14.84
N LEU A 92 -13.89 21.84 13.75
CA LEU A 92 -13.38 21.54 12.40
C LEU A 92 -11.89 21.91 12.24
N LYS A 93 -11.39 22.86 13.03
CA LYS A 93 -9.97 23.25 13.10
C LYS A 93 -9.11 22.38 14.02
N LEU A 94 -9.72 21.56 14.88
CA LEU A 94 -9.00 20.62 15.72
C LEU A 94 -8.50 19.44 14.89
N ASP A 95 -7.34 18.89 15.28
CA ASP A 95 -6.73 17.74 14.61
C ASP A 95 -7.76 16.63 14.38
N TYR A 96 -7.80 16.10 13.16
CA TYR A 96 -8.78 15.10 12.69
C TYR A 96 -8.89 13.87 13.61
N GLY A 97 -7.86 13.59 14.42
CA GLY A 97 -7.87 12.58 15.47
C GLY A 97 -8.79 12.90 16.65
N HIS A 98 -8.74 14.13 17.16
CA HIS A 98 -9.57 14.56 18.30
C HIS A 98 -11.05 14.70 17.94
N ALA A 99 -11.36 15.13 16.72
CA ALA A 99 -12.72 15.16 16.21
C ALA A 99 -13.31 13.73 16.13
N LEU A 100 -12.55 12.77 15.59
CA LEU A 100 -12.97 11.37 15.45
C LEU A 100 -13.29 10.70 16.81
N ASP A 101 -12.47 10.95 17.82
CA ASP A 101 -12.67 10.38 19.15
C ASP A 101 -13.94 10.94 19.80
N LYS A 102 -14.20 12.24 19.67
CA LYS A 102 -15.47 12.85 20.12
C LYS A 102 -16.68 12.24 19.38
N PHE A 103 -16.57 11.94 18.09
CA PHE A 103 -17.66 11.27 17.34
C PHE A 103 -17.90 9.83 17.75
N ARG A 104 -16.84 9.06 18.01
CA ARG A 104 -16.99 7.68 18.51
C ARG A 104 -17.69 7.66 19.86
N ARG A 105 -17.44 8.66 20.71
CA ARG A 105 -18.11 8.83 22.00
C ARG A 105 -19.61 9.12 21.83
N VAL A 106 -19.97 10.02 20.93
CA VAL A 106 -21.39 10.34 20.62
C VAL A 106 -22.11 9.16 19.98
N SER A 107 -21.47 8.44 19.06
CA SER A 107 -22.07 7.26 18.40
C SER A 107 -22.33 6.12 19.40
N LYS A 108 -21.39 5.88 20.33
CA LYS A 108 -21.60 4.93 21.44
C LYS A 108 -22.73 5.37 22.37
N LEU A 109 -22.87 6.67 22.63
CA LEU A 109 -23.94 7.22 23.46
C LEU A 109 -25.31 7.01 22.80
N LYS A 110 -25.43 7.26 21.49
CA LYS A 110 -26.64 6.97 20.72
C LYS A 110 -26.99 5.48 20.76
N GLN A 111 -26.01 4.60 20.63
CA GLN A 111 -26.20 3.15 20.65
C GLN A 111 -26.63 2.62 22.04
N THR A 112 -26.12 3.19 23.13
CA THR A 112 -26.54 2.81 24.49
C THR A 112 -27.91 3.37 24.88
N LEU A 113 -28.33 4.48 24.28
CA LEU A 113 -29.66 5.07 24.47
C LEU A 113 -30.74 4.34 23.64
N GLU A 114 -30.46 3.99 22.38
CA GLU A 114 -31.38 3.22 21.52
C GLU A 114 -31.58 1.77 22.02
N GLN A 115 -30.61 1.20 22.75
CA GLN A 115 -30.76 -0.12 23.38
C GLN A 115 -31.59 -0.12 24.68
N LYS A 116 -32.03 1.04 25.19
CA LYS A 116 -32.91 1.12 26.36
C LYS A 116 -34.38 1.30 25.90
N PRO A 117 -35.27 0.31 26.07
CA PRO A 117 -36.67 0.46 25.68
C PRO A 117 -37.38 1.52 26.56
N PRO A 118 -38.46 2.15 26.07
CA PRO A 118 -39.11 3.26 26.77
C PRO A 118 -39.66 2.79 28.12
N MET A 119 -39.20 3.44 29.19
CA MET A 119 -39.64 3.20 30.56
C MET A 119 -41.14 3.45 30.70
N LYS A 120 -41.94 2.39 30.89
CA LYS A 120 -43.25 2.48 31.57
C LYS A 120 -43.08 2.13 33.05
N ARG A 121 -43.48 3.07 33.91
CA ARG A 121 -43.68 2.90 35.36
C ARG A 121 -44.76 1.83 35.64
N GLY A 122 -44.59 1.04 36.71
CA GLY A 122 -45.72 0.46 37.46
C GLY A 122 -45.64 -1.01 37.90
N SER A 123 -45.12 -1.24 39.13
CA SER A 123 -45.55 -2.20 40.17
C SER A 123 -45.66 -3.74 39.95
N LYS A 124 -45.06 -4.44 40.94
CA LYS A 124 -45.42 -5.73 41.60
C LYS A 124 -44.99 -7.09 40.99
N GLN A 125 -44.03 -7.70 41.70
CA GLN A 125 -43.93 -9.09 42.19
C GLN A 125 -44.26 -10.32 41.29
N ALA A 126 -43.25 -11.21 41.18
CA ALA A 126 -43.24 -12.63 41.56
C ALA A 126 -42.85 -13.69 40.48
N LYS A 127 -41.92 -14.57 40.92
CA LYS A 127 -41.69 -16.01 40.60
C LYS A 127 -41.13 -16.48 39.24
N LEU A 128 -39.94 -17.12 39.35
CA LEU A 128 -39.46 -18.42 38.81
C LEU A 128 -40.13 -19.02 37.55
N ALA A 129 -39.33 -19.31 36.50
CA ALA A 129 -38.98 -20.67 36.01
C ALA A 129 -38.39 -20.72 34.58
N SER A 130 -37.27 -21.43 34.46
CA SER A 130 -36.71 -22.29 33.37
C SER A 130 -36.98 -22.10 31.85
N ALA A 131 -35.85 -21.97 31.12
CA ALA A 131 -35.42 -22.63 29.85
C ALA A 131 -36.06 -22.24 28.48
N PRO A 132 -35.44 -22.54 27.32
CA PRO A 132 -34.04 -22.83 26.97
C PRO A 132 -33.44 -21.84 25.91
N LYS A 133 -32.12 -21.92 25.71
CA LYS A 133 -31.31 -21.13 24.76
C LYS A 133 -31.66 -21.46 23.29
N PRO A 134 -31.74 -20.47 22.38
CA PRO A 134 -31.47 -20.69 20.96
C PRO A 134 -30.05 -20.26 20.57
N ALA A 135 -29.56 -20.94 19.54
CA ALA A 135 -28.20 -20.96 19.03
C ALA A 135 -27.54 -19.59 18.84
N VAL A 136 -26.31 -19.48 19.34
CA VAL A 136 -25.36 -18.42 18.99
C VAL A 136 -25.04 -18.56 17.50
N LYS A 137 -25.57 -17.65 16.68
CA LYS A 137 -25.03 -17.39 15.35
C LYS A 137 -23.63 -16.83 15.55
N ILE A 138 -22.62 -17.64 15.24
CA ILE A 138 -21.23 -17.20 15.09
C ILE A 138 -21.26 -16.10 14.01
N PRO A 139 -20.90 -14.84 14.31
CA PRO A 139 -20.66 -13.88 13.26
C PRO A 139 -19.46 -14.39 12.47
N SER A 140 -19.61 -14.56 11.15
CA SER A 140 -18.49 -14.74 10.24
C SER A 140 -17.42 -13.74 10.63
N ALA A 141 -16.27 -14.25 11.09
CA ALA A 141 -15.10 -13.45 11.32
C ALA A 141 -14.80 -12.74 10.00
N VAL A 142 -15.09 -11.44 9.96
CA VAL A 142 -14.50 -10.54 8.98
C VAL A 142 -13.01 -10.80 9.10
N VAL A 143 -12.42 -11.40 8.06
CA VAL A 143 -10.98 -11.57 7.96
C VAL A 143 -10.43 -10.16 7.89
N VAL A 144 -10.11 -9.62 9.07
CA VAL A 144 -9.33 -8.39 9.20
C VAL A 144 -8.00 -8.75 8.56
N ARG A 145 -7.83 -8.33 7.30
CA ARG A 145 -6.55 -8.42 6.60
C ARG A 145 -5.51 -7.84 7.55
N PRO A 146 -4.48 -8.60 7.95
CA PRO A 146 -3.43 -8.08 8.80
C PRO A 146 -2.86 -6.81 8.15
N PRO A 147 -2.48 -5.80 8.96
CA PRO A 147 -1.86 -4.60 8.42
C PRO A 147 -0.65 -5.01 7.58
N PHE A 148 -0.67 -4.64 6.30
CA PHE A 148 0.35 -4.99 5.32
C PHE A 148 1.66 -4.26 5.67
N ASN A 149 2.50 -4.86 6.50
CA ASN A 149 3.74 -4.25 6.95
C ASN A 149 4.90 -4.71 6.05
N LEU A 150 5.15 -3.96 4.98
CA LEU A 150 6.24 -4.20 4.03
C LEU A 150 7.62 -4.33 4.71
N LYS A 151 7.88 -3.59 5.79
CA LYS A 151 9.16 -3.64 6.51
C LYS A 151 9.30 -4.94 7.32
N ALA A 152 8.22 -5.42 7.94
CA ALA A 152 8.21 -6.71 8.63
C ALA A 152 8.36 -7.87 7.64
N MET A 153 7.63 -7.83 6.51
CA MET A 153 7.70 -8.87 5.48
C MET A 153 9.07 -8.93 4.78
N ARG A 154 9.72 -7.78 4.54
CA ARG A 154 11.12 -7.75 4.04
C ARG A 154 12.10 -8.39 5.04
N LYS A 155 11.85 -8.26 6.35
CA LYS A 155 12.64 -8.92 7.40
C LYS A 155 12.42 -10.44 7.48
N GLU A 156 11.31 -10.93 6.95
CA GLU A 156 10.93 -12.35 6.94
C GLU A 156 11.32 -13.09 5.66
N VAL A 157 11.94 -12.41 4.68
CA VAL A 157 12.37 -13.06 3.42
C VAL A 157 13.40 -14.14 3.75
N THR A 158 12.97 -15.39 3.62
CA THR A 158 13.83 -16.53 3.92
C THR A 158 14.84 -16.77 2.78
N PRO A 159 16.07 -17.24 3.08
CA PRO A 159 17.03 -17.59 2.04
C PRO A 159 16.50 -18.64 1.05
N GLN A 160 15.59 -19.51 1.51
CA GLN A 160 14.94 -20.51 0.68
C GLN A 160 13.97 -19.89 -0.35
N GLN A 161 13.21 -18.87 0.05
CA GLN A 161 12.36 -18.12 -0.88
C GLN A 161 13.20 -17.42 -1.94
N VAL A 162 14.30 -16.78 -1.53
CA VAL A 162 15.25 -16.16 -2.48
C VAL A 162 15.77 -17.19 -3.48
N ALA A 163 16.28 -18.34 -3.02
CA ALA A 163 16.78 -19.39 -3.91
C ALA A 163 15.71 -19.93 -4.88
N SER A 164 14.46 -20.02 -4.42
CA SER A 164 13.35 -20.44 -5.27
C SER A 164 13.02 -19.42 -6.36
N GLU A 165 13.05 -18.13 -6.04
CA GLU A 165 12.81 -17.05 -7.01
C GLU A 165 14.00 -16.87 -7.97
N GLU A 166 15.23 -17.00 -7.47
CA GLU A 166 16.47 -17.05 -8.27
C GLU A 166 16.37 -18.10 -9.39
N THR A 167 15.92 -19.31 -9.05
CA THR A 167 15.74 -20.39 -10.02
C THR A 167 14.68 -20.05 -11.07
N LYS A 168 13.61 -19.34 -10.69
CA LYS A 168 12.58 -18.88 -11.65
C LYS A 168 13.12 -17.77 -12.55
N LEU A 169 13.92 -16.86 -12.01
CA LEU A 169 14.56 -15.79 -12.78
C LEU A 169 15.50 -16.36 -13.84
N LEU A 170 16.32 -17.35 -13.51
CA LEU A 170 17.18 -18.04 -14.49
C LEU A 170 16.39 -18.66 -15.64
N LYS A 171 15.21 -19.23 -15.35
CA LYS A 171 14.32 -19.77 -16.40
C LYS A 171 13.77 -18.67 -17.31
N VAL A 172 13.44 -17.50 -16.75
CA VAL A 172 13.00 -16.34 -17.54
C VAL A 172 14.15 -15.81 -18.38
N GLU A 173 15.34 -15.67 -17.82
CA GLU A 173 16.55 -15.23 -18.55
C GLU A 173 16.82 -16.13 -19.75
N GLU A 174 16.80 -17.45 -19.55
CA GLU A 174 17.03 -18.42 -20.63
C GLU A 174 15.89 -18.42 -21.65
N SER A 175 14.63 -18.35 -21.20
CA SER A 175 13.48 -18.26 -22.12
C SER A 175 13.55 -17.02 -23.01
N VAL A 176 13.89 -15.86 -22.45
CA VAL A 176 14.04 -14.61 -23.20
C VAL A 176 15.24 -14.73 -24.16
N ARG A 177 16.36 -15.28 -23.69
CA ARG A 177 17.56 -15.50 -24.52
C ARG A 177 17.26 -16.37 -25.74
N ILE A 178 16.60 -17.51 -25.55
CA ILE A 178 16.22 -18.41 -26.65
C ILE A 178 15.33 -17.68 -27.65
N PHE A 179 14.31 -16.96 -27.16
CA PHE A 179 13.41 -16.21 -28.03
C PHE A 179 14.16 -15.16 -28.85
N VAL A 180 14.97 -14.31 -28.21
CA VAL A 180 15.70 -13.23 -28.88
C VAL A 180 16.69 -13.76 -29.92
N ARG A 181 17.32 -14.92 -29.66
CA ARG A 181 18.28 -15.55 -30.59
C ARG A 181 17.62 -16.21 -31.79
N VAL A 182 16.40 -16.73 -31.63
CA VAL A 182 15.65 -17.40 -32.71
C VAL A 182 14.77 -16.42 -33.50
N ALA A 183 14.29 -15.36 -32.86
CA ALA A 183 13.42 -14.37 -33.48
C ALA A 183 14.13 -13.56 -34.57
N ASP A 184 13.34 -13.13 -35.56
CA ASP A 184 13.84 -12.24 -36.60
C ASP A 184 14.42 -10.95 -36.00
N PRO A 185 15.54 -10.42 -36.55
CA PRO A 185 16.18 -9.21 -36.03
C PRO A 185 15.27 -7.99 -35.93
N LYS A 186 14.17 -7.96 -36.69
CA LYS A 186 13.15 -6.90 -36.69
C LYS A 186 12.15 -7.00 -35.53
N PHE A 187 11.91 -8.21 -35.00
CA PHE A 187 10.87 -8.46 -33.99
C PHE A 187 11.42 -8.94 -32.64
N ARG A 188 12.71 -9.24 -32.55
CA ARG A 188 13.39 -9.69 -31.31
C ARG A 188 13.29 -8.74 -30.11
N GLN A 189 12.87 -7.49 -30.32
CA GLN A 189 12.64 -6.52 -29.24
C GLN A 189 11.31 -6.73 -28.50
N VAL A 190 10.38 -7.51 -29.06
CA VAL A 190 9.06 -7.74 -28.46
C VAL A 190 8.93 -9.22 -28.11
N VAL A 191 9.13 -9.53 -26.83
CA VAL A 191 9.09 -10.90 -26.32
C VAL A 191 7.72 -11.19 -25.73
N PRO A 192 6.94 -12.15 -26.27
CA PRO A 192 5.63 -12.48 -25.73
C PRO A 192 5.78 -13.15 -24.36
N MET A 193 5.17 -12.56 -23.34
CA MET A 193 5.05 -13.13 -22.00
C MET A 193 3.61 -13.60 -21.78
N ARG A 194 3.35 -14.30 -20.68
CA ARG A 194 2.05 -14.89 -20.39
C ARG A 194 0.89 -13.87 -20.36
N PHE A 195 1.14 -12.66 -19.88
CA PHE A 195 0.10 -11.63 -19.66
C PHE A 195 0.35 -10.30 -20.39
N PHE A 196 1.53 -10.13 -20.98
CA PHE A 196 1.96 -8.88 -21.59
C PHE A 196 3.05 -9.17 -22.63
N ASN A 197 3.43 -8.15 -23.39
CA ASN A 197 4.60 -8.23 -24.27
C ASN A 197 5.74 -7.47 -23.61
N LEU A 198 6.86 -8.15 -23.35
CA LEU A 198 8.07 -7.54 -22.82
C LEU A 198 8.79 -6.81 -23.95
N THR A 199 8.91 -5.50 -23.84
CA THR A 199 9.63 -4.66 -24.79
C THR A 199 11.07 -4.45 -24.32
N LEU A 200 12.02 -4.97 -25.10
CA LEU A 200 13.45 -4.81 -24.87
C LEU A 200 13.97 -3.58 -25.61
N THR A 201 14.85 -2.84 -24.97
CA THR A 201 15.67 -1.84 -25.64
C THR A 201 16.68 -2.52 -26.58
N PRO A 202 17.21 -1.81 -27.59
CA PRO A 202 18.22 -2.37 -28.47
C PRO A 202 19.44 -2.94 -27.71
N ALA A 203 19.90 -2.23 -26.68
CA ALA A 203 21.03 -2.65 -25.85
C ALA A 203 20.74 -3.94 -25.06
N GLU A 204 19.51 -4.11 -24.56
CA GLU A 204 19.09 -5.34 -23.88
C GLU A 204 19.00 -6.51 -24.87
N ALA A 205 18.38 -6.30 -26.04
CA ALA A 205 18.29 -7.32 -27.09
C ALA A 205 19.70 -7.78 -27.54
N ASP A 206 20.63 -6.84 -27.73
CA ASP A 206 22.02 -7.15 -28.07
C ASP A 206 22.74 -7.88 -26.93
N ALA A 207 22.47 -7.53 -25.66
CA ALA A 207 23.00 -8.24 -24.50
C ALA A 207 22.52 -9.70 -24.42
N TYR A 208 21.27 -9.99 -24.82
CA TYR A 208 20.76 -11.37 -24.91
C TYR A 208 21.38 -12.17 -26.07
N CYS A 209 21.81 -11.50 -27.13
CA CYS A 209 22.55 -12.10 -28.24
C CYS A 209 24.04 -12.29 -27.93
N ALA A 210 24.60 -11.62 -26.92
CA ALA A 210 26.04 -11.66 -26.64
C ALA A 210 26.57 -13.06 -26.32
N ASP A 211 27.64 -13.49 -26.99
CA ASP A 211 28.33 -14.75 -26.71
C ASP A 211 29.39 -14.63 -25.60
N TYR A 212 29.73 -13.40 -25.22
CA TYR A 212 30.75 -13.10 -24.21
C TYR A 212 30.22 -13.15 -22.77
N LEU A 213 29.01 -13.65 -22.52
CA LEU A 213 28.41 -13.63 -21.18
C LEU A 213 29.19 -14.44 -20.14
N GLU A 214 29.89 -15.48 -20.58
CA GLU A 214 30.76 -16.32 -19.75
C GLU A 214 32.13 -15.68 -19.44
N GLU A 215 32.49 -14.60 -20.14
CA GLU A 215 33.76 -13.93 -19.92
C GLU A 215 33.77 -13.16 -18.59
N LYS A 216 34.95 -13.08 -17.95
CA LYS A 216 35.19 -12.19 -16.81
C LYS A 216 35.55 -10.76 -17.25
N SER A 217 34.92 -10.28 -18.33
CA SER A 217 35.15 -8.95 -18.89
C SER A 217 34.13 -7.94 -18.34
N LEU A 218 34.49 -6.64 -18.37
CA LEU A 218 33.57 -5.58 -17.93
C LEU A 218 32.30 -5.57 -18.80
N ARG A 219 32.43 -5.78 -20.11
CA ARG A 219 31.30 -5.90 -21.05
C ARG A 219 30.35 -7.04 -20.67
N ALA A 220 30.90 -8.18 -20.27
CA ALA A 220 30.12 -9.34 -19.83
C ALA A 220 29.42 -9.07 -18.49
N GLY A 221 30.07 -8.32 -17.60
CA GLY A 221 29.45 -7.84 -16.36
C GLY A 221 28.24 -6.95 -16.63
N VAL A 222 28.37 -5.96 -17.52
CA VAL A 222 27.27 -5.07 -17.92
C VAL A 222 26.12 -5.87 -18.54
N ALA A 223 26.42 -6.75 -19.50
CA ALA A 223 25.39 -7.57 -20.15
C ALA A 223 24.66 -8.48 -19.15
N ARG A 224 25.37 -9.15 -18.24
CA ARG A 224 24.74 -9.99 -17.20
C ARG A 224 23.81 -9.20 -16.27
N VAL A 225 24.21 -7.98 -15.89
CA VAL A 225 23.33 -7.10 -15.10
C VAL A 225 22.08 -6.70 -15.89
N LEU A 226 22.21 -6.36 -17.17
CA LEU A 226 21.06 -6.02 -18.02
C LEU A 226 20.08 -7.20 -18.13
N LEU A 227 20.58 -8.40 -18.42
CA LEU A 227 19.78 -9.63 -18.45
C LEU A 227 19.03 -9.82 -17.14
N ARG A 228 19.72 -9.57 -16.01
CA ARG A 228 19.15 -9.72 -14.68
C ARG A 228 18.03 -8.72 -14.40
N LEU A 229 18.24 -7.44 -14.72
CA LEU A 229 17.25 -6.38 -14.51
C LEU A 229 15.99 -6.61 -15.36
N VAL A 230 16.17 -7.05 -16.62
CA VAL A 230 15.06 -7.40 -17.51
C VAL A 230 14.27 -8.58 -16.94
N ALA A 231 14.94 -9.64 -16.49
CA ALA A 231 14.27 -10.81 -15.93
C ALA A 231 13.50 -10.50 -14.65
N VAL A 232 14.06 -9.68 -13.75
CA VAL A 232 13.38 -9.21 -12.54
C VAL A 232 12.14 -8.40 -12.91
N THR A 233 12.27 -7.46 -13.85
CA THR A 233 11.13 -6.65 -14.34
C THR A 233 10.02 -7.52 -14.92
N ALA A 234 10.38 -8.46 -15.79
CA ALA A 234 9.42 -9.36 -16.42
C ALA A 234 8.69 -10.23 -15.38
N ARG A 235 9.40 -10.70 -14.36
CA ARG A 235 8.81 -11.52 -13.29
C ARG A 235 7.93 -10.69 -12.35
N LEU A 236 8.33 -9.47 -11.99
CA LEU A 236 7.52 -8.55 -11.19
C LEU A 236 6.17 -8.25 -11.86
N ILE A 237 6.18 -7.93 -13.16
CA ILE A 237 4.94 -7.69 -13.91
C ILE A 237 4.08 -8.96 -13.93
N THR A 238 4.68 -10.13 -14.14
CA THR A 238 3.95 -11.41 -14.15
C THR A 238 3.28 -11.68 -12.81
N GLU A 239 4.00 -11.57 -11.70
CA GLU A 239 3.45 -11.80 -10.35
C GLU A 239 2.41 -10.75 -9.95
N LEU A 240 2.56 -9.50 -10.42
CA LEU A 240 1.55 -8.47 -10.20
C LEU A 240 0.24 -8.79 -10.92
N GLU A 241 0.30 -9.29 -12.15
CA GLU A 241 -0.89 -9.72 -12.90
C GLU A 241 -1.53 -10.97 -12.29
N GLU A 242 -0.75 -11.92 -11.78
CA GLU A 242 -1.29 -13.08 -11.03
C GLU A 242 -1.95 -12.64 -9.72
N LEU A 243 -1.35 -11.71 -8.98
CA LEU A 243 -1.92 -11.19 -7.74
C LEU A 243 -3.28 -10.52 -7.98
N LYS A 244 -3.41 -9.73 -9.05
CA LYS A 244 -4.69 -9.09 -9.44
C LYS A 244 -5.77 -10.15 -9.69
N ARG A 245 -5.42 -11.26 -10.34
CA ARG A 245 -6.34 -12.37 -10.67
C ARG A 245 -6.68 -13.23 -9.44
N ALA A 246 -5.74 -13.35 -8.49
CA ALA A 246 -5.89 -14.17 -7.28
C ALA A 246 -6.73 -13.50 -6.16
N ASN A 247 -7.32 -12.33 -6.39
CA ASN A 247 -8.01 -11.52 -5.36
C ASN A 247 -9.16 -12.26 -4.65
N ASN A 248 -9.72 -13.32 -5.25
CA ASN A 248 -10.80 -14.13 -4.69
C ASN A 248 -10.31 -15.40 -3.96
N SER A 249 -9.01 -15.68 -3.92
CA SER A 249 -8.45 -16.93 -3.38
C SER A 249 -7.49 -16.65 -2.22
N PRO A 250 -7.91 -16.90 -0.95
CA PRO A 250 -7.19 -16.47 0.26
C PRO A 250 -5.77 -17.07 0.45
N SER A 251 -5.45 -18.18 -0.21
CA SER A 251 -4.11 -18.79 -0.17
C SER A 251 -3.20 -18.31 -1.32
N LEU A 252 -3.76 -18.07 -2.50
CA LEU A 252 -2.98 -17.70 -3.70
C LEU A 252 -2.52 -16.25 -3.67
N TRP A 253 -3.36 -15.31 -3.20
CA TRP A 253 -2.94 -13.91 -3.11
C TRP A 253 -1.71 -13.74 -2.20
N LYS A 254 -1.65 -14.50 -1.09
CA LYS A 254 -0.53 -14.46 -0.16
C LYS A 254 0.75 -14.99 -0.81
N LEU A 255 0.66 -16.10 -1.55
CA LEU A 255 1.80 -16.66 -2.27
C LEU A 255 2.40 -15.66 -3.27
N HIS A 256 1.55 -15.01 -4.07
CA HIS A 256 2.00 -13.99 -5.03
C HIS A 256 2.53 -12.74 -4.34
N ALA A 257 1.93 -12.31 -3.23
CA ALA A 257 2.43 -11.19 -2.43
C ALA A 257 3.82 -11.48 -1.83
N ASP A 258 4.03 -12.68 -1.28
CA ASP A 258 5.32 -13.10 -0.71
C ASP A 258 6.40 -13.20 -1.81
N SER A 259 6.03 -13.69 -3.00
CA SER A 259 6.91 -13.71 -4.18
C SER A 259 7.30 -12.29 -4.61
N LEU A 260 6.35 -11.34 -4.67
CA LEU A 260 6.63 -9.93 -4.99
C LEU A 260 7.57 -9.28 -3.97
N VAL A 261 7.38 -9.51 -2.68
CA VAL A 261 8.29 -9.00 -1.64
C VAL A 261 9.71 -9.54 -1.86
N THR A 262 9.84 -10.83 -2.16
CA THR A 262 11.13 -11.48 -2.45
C THR A 262 11.77 -10.91 -3.72
N LEU A 263 10.99 -10.70 -4.79
CA LEU A 263 11.48 -10.12 -6.04
C LEU A 263 11.93 -8.67 -5.89
N LEU A 264 11.30 -7.88 -5.02
CA LEU A 264 11.75 -6.52 -4.71
C LEU A 264 13.11 -6.51 -4.00
N GLU A 265 13.35 -7.47 -3.10
CA GLU A 265 14.66 -7.64 -2.45
C GLU A 265 15.75 -8.05 -3.46
N ILE A 266 15.45 -9.00 -4.35
CA ILE A 266 16.36 -9.39 -5.44
C ILE A 266 16.60 -8.21 -6.39
N GLY A 267 15.56 -7.45 -6.71
CA GLY A 267 15.63 -6.26 -7.55
C GLY A 267 16.49 -5.15 -6.93
N SER A 268 16.40 -4.93 -5.62
CA SER A 268 17.28 -3.98 -4.91
C SER A 268 18.74 -4.38 -5.06
N LYS A 269 19.07 -5.66 -4.82
CA LYS A 269 20.43 -6.19 -4.98
C LYS A 269 20.93 -6.10 -6.43
N ALA A 270 20.06 -6.37 -7.40
CA ALA A 270 20.39 -6.23 -8.82
C ALA A 270 20.67 -4.77 -9.19
N THR A 271 19.92 -3.83 -8.63
CA THR A 271 20.12 -2.38 -8.85
C THR A 271 21.42 -1.91 -8.22
N GLU A 272 21.71 -2.29 -6.98
CA GLU A 272 22.99 -1.99 -6.34
C GLU A 272 24.19 -2.56 -7.12
N ASN A 273 24.04 -3.77 -7.66
CA ASN A 273 25.07 -4.36 -8.51
C ASN A 273 25.22 -3.59 -9.84
N SER A 274 24.11 -3.12 -10.41
CA SER A 274 24.12 -2.25 -11.59
C SER A 274 24.90 -0.96 -11.35
N ASP A 275 24.66 -0.29 -10.23
CA ASP A 275 25.35 0.96 -9.88
C ASP A 275 26.86 0.73 -9.74
N ARG A 276 27.27 -0.39 -9.13
CA ARG A 276 28.69 -0.78 -9.02
C ARG A 276 29.32 -0.99 -10.40
N VAL A 277 28.66 -1.74 -11.28
CA VAL A 277 29.17 -2.03 -12.63
C VAL A 277 29.20 -0.76 -13.49
N CYS A 278 28.17 0.09 -13.43
CA CYS A 278 28.12 1.38 -14.11
C CYS A 278 29.23 2.32 -13.65
N THR A 279 29.51 2.37 -12.35
CA THR A 279 30.62 3.16 -11.79
C THR A 279 31.97 2.67 -12.32
N LEU A 280 32.19 1.35 -12.32
CA LEU A 280 33.42 0.76 -12.86
C LEU A 280 33.56 0.99 -14.37
N ALA A 281 32.47 0.90 -15.12
CA ALA A 281 32.45 1.16 -16.55
C ALA A 281 32.78 2.63 -16.87
N SER A 282 32.19 3.56 -16.12
CA SER A 282 32.42 5.00 -16.27
C SER A 282 33.89 5.35 -15.97
N GLN A 283 34.45 4.82 -14.90
CA GLN A 283 35.86 5.04 -14.54
C GLN A 283 36.83 4.54 -15.63
N ARG A 284 36.55 3.37 -16.24
CA ARG A 284 37.37 2.85 -17.34
C ARG A 284 37.19 3.64 -18.64
N GLY A 285 35.96 4.08 -18.94
CA GLY A 285 35.66 4.93 -20.09
C GLY A 285 36.42 6.26 -20.04
N HIS A 286 36.40 6.94 -18.88
CA HIS A 286 37.18 8.15 -18.66
C HIS A 286 38.68 7.92 -18.78
N ARG A 287 39.19 6.78 -18.30
CA ARG A 287 40.61 6.43 -18.42
C ARG A 287 41.03 6.19 -19.88
N GLN A 288 40.20 5.51 -20.67
CA GLN A 288 40.45 5.29 -22.10
C GLN A 288 40.36 6.58 -22.91
N GLN A 289 39.40 7.46 -22.60
CA GLN A 289 39.31 8.78 -23.23
C GLN A 289 40.52 9.65 -22.93
N ARG A 290 41.01 9.68 -21.69
CA ARG A 290 42.24 10.42 -21.32
C ARG A 290 43.47 9.87 -22.02
N LEU A 291 43.60 8.55 -22.13
CA LEU A 291 44.71 7.92 -22.87
C LEU A 291 44.62 8.22 -24.37
N GLN A 292 43.44 8.19 -24.98
CA GLN A 292 43.26 8.57 -26.39
C GLN A 292 43.53 10.06 -26.63
N GLN A 293 43.14 10.95 -25.72
CA GLN A 293 43.49 12.37 -25.81
C GLN A 293 45.00 12.58 -25.67
N HIS A 294 45.66 11.91 -24.72
CA HIS A 294 47.10 12.00 -24.53
C HIS A 294 47.89 11.49 -25.75
N CYS A 295 47.45 10.38 -26.36
CA CYS A 295 48.04 9.87 -27.60
C CYS A 295 47.81 10.82 -28.79
N ARG A 296 46.64 11.48 -28.89
CA ARG A 296 46.37 12.48 -29.94
C ARG A 296 47.23 13.72 -29.78
N THR A 297 47.37 14.26 -28.57
CA THR A 297 48.24 15.42 -28.31
C THR A 297 49.71 15.15 -28.56
N HIS A 298 50.15 13.88 -28.43
CA HIS A 298 51.53 13.48 -28.77
C HIS A 298 51.74 13.29 -30.29
N ALA A 299 50.69 12.94 -31.04
CA ALA A 299 50.77 12.80 -32.49
C ALA A 299 50.74 14.16 -33.22
N ASP A 300 50.03 15.15 -32.67
CA ASP A 300 49.95 16.52 -33.24
C ASP A 300 51.17 17.41 -32.91
N GLY A 301 52.10 16.92 -32.08
CA GLY A 301 53.32 17.63 -31.67
C GLY A 301 54.60 17.24 -32.42
N ILE A 302 54.50 16.42 -33.47
CA ILE A 302 55.63 16.00 -34.33
C ILE A 302 55.36 16.47 -35.78
N GLY A 303 54.96 17.73 -35.93
CA GLY A 303 54.78 18.42 -37.21
C GLY A 303 55.66 19.64 -37.30
#